data_AF-A0AAU2VFB8-F1
#
_entry.id   AF-A0AAU2VFB8-F1
#
_cell.length_a   1.000
_cell.length_b   1.000
_cell.length_c   1.000
_cell.angle_alpha   90.00
_cell.angle_beta   90.00
_cell.angle_gamma   90.00
#
_symmetry.space_group_name_H-M   'P 1'
#
loop_
_entity.id
_entity.type
_entity.pdbx_description
1 polymer ?
#
loop_
_entity_poly.entity_id
_entity_poly.type
_entity_poly.pdbx_seq_one_letter_code
_entity_poly.pdbx_strand_id
1 'polypeptide(L)'
;MDVQTVEQTLARFADDVGVSTSSVMHYRSTAAHWPPEQRVKGVSLDIHRILNGRPDRFELIRKPPFNEHYGTHRWTQDAAKREMGWQVQNPQSVQEKVTAIHGLATDDRVAAQVASDLLQRPAVAENVPAKARIEAIGGLAHDEQVADDAARRLLHRPDVVFKAMGDGYPDYGMVA
;
A
#
# COMPACT_ATOMS: atom_id res chain seq x y z
N MET A 1 -28.98 -2.97 45.36
CA MET A 1 -28.51 -3.76 44.18
C MET A 1 -27.34 -2.99 43.62
N ASP A 2 -26.18 -3.63 43.52
CA ASP A 2 -24.99 -2.98 42.96
C ASP A 2 -25.22 -2.79 41.45
N VAL A 3 -25.26 -1.54 40.99
CA VAL A 3 -25.46 -1.24 39.57
C VAL A 3 -24.15 -1.49 38.86
N GLN A 4 -23.98 -2.71 38.35
CA GLN A 4 -22.81 -3.05 37.54
C GLN A 4 -22.87 -2.28 36.22
N THR A 5 -21.75 -1.67 35.86
CA THR A 5 -21.64 -1.02 34.56
C THR A 5 -21.65 -2.06 33.44
N VAL A 6 -22.00 -1.64 32.22
CA VAL A 6 -21.92 -2.52 31.03
C VAL A 6 -20.50 -3.09 30.88
N GLU A 7 -19.48 -2.29 31.18
CA GLU A 7 -18.08 -2.70 31.12
C GLU A 7 -17.73 -3.79 32.13
N GLN A 8 -18.16 -3.64 33.39
CA GLN A 8 -17.94 -4.66 34.44
C GLN A 8 -18.64 -5.99 34.09
N THR A 9 -19.86 -5.90 33.55
CA THR A 9 -20.60 -7.09 33.09
C THR A 9 -19.87 -7.79 31.94
N LEU A 10 -19.35 -7.03 30.98
CA LEU A 10 -18.61 -7.58 29.83
C LEU A 10 -17.26 -8.18 30.24
N ALA A 11 -16.57 -7.56 31.21
CA ALA A 11 -15.31 -8.08 31.73
C ALA A 11 -15.51 -9.44 32.42
N ARG A 12 -16.53 -9.55 33.28
CA ARG A 12 -16.87 -10.82 33.92
C ARG A 12 -17.23 -11.91 32.92
N PHE A 13 -18.04 -11.57 31.91
CA PHE A 13 -18.36 -12.52 30.84
C PHE A 13 -17.11 -12.96 30.07
N ALA A 14 -16.18 -12.05 29.81
CA ALA A 14 -14.92 -12.36 29.13
C ALA A 14 -14.08 -13.36 29.94
N ASP A 15 -13.99 -13.17 31.26
CA ASP A 15 -13.32 -14.10 32.18
C ASP A 15 -13.99 -15.48 32.16
N ASP A 16 -15.33 -15.53 32.23
CA ASP A 16 -16.10 -16.78 32.27
C ASP A 16 -15.90 -17.65 31.00
N VAL A 17 -15.73 -17.02 29.83
CA VAL A 17 -15.53 -17.73 28.55
C VAL A 17 -14.06 -17.81 28.12
N GLY A 18 -13.13 -17.30 28.94
CA GLY A 18 -11.69 -17.40 28.72
C GLY A 18 -11.15 -16.57 27.54
N VAL A 19 -11.73 -15.40 27.27
CA VAL A 19 -11.25 -14.47 26.23
C VAL A 19 -11.00 -13.08 26.81
N SER A 20 -10.30 -12.22 26.08
CA SER A 20 -10.10 -10.84 26.54
C SER A 20 -11.39 -10.01 26.46
N THR A 21 -11.58 -9.08 27.39
CA THR A 21 -12.69 -8.10 27.34
C THR A 21 -12.74 -7.36 26.02
N SER A 22 -11.57 -7.02 25.45
CA SER A 22 -11.45 -6.43 24.12
C SER A 22 -12.07 -7.30 23.02
N SER A 23 -11.86 -8.62 23.06
CA SER A 23 -12.47 -9.56 22.10
C SER A 23 -13.99 -9.56 22.20
N VAL A 24 -14.54 -9.61 23.42
CA VAL A 24 -15.98 -9.51 23.65
C VAL A 24 -16.54 -8.20 23.13
N MET A 25 -15.86 -7.07 23.38
CA MET A 25 -16.26 -5.76 22.86
C MET A 25 -16.23 -5.73 21.32
N HIS A 26 -15.23 -6.31 20.69
CA HIS A 26 -15.15 -6.43 19.23
C HIS A 26 -16.28 -7.26 18.63
N TYR A 27 -16.61 -8.41 19.24
CA TYR A 27 -17.71 -9.25 18.81
C TYR A 27 -19.06 -8.56 19.00
N ARG A 28 -19.26 -7.91 20.16
CA ARG A 28 -20.46 -7.13 20.45
C ARG A 28 -20.65 -6.00 19.44
N SER A 29 -19.60 -5.24 19.16
CA SER A 29 -19.63 -4.15 18.19
C SER A 29 -20.00 -4.66 16.79
N THR A 30 -19.37 -5.76 16.35
CA THR A 30 -19.70 -6.38 15.05
C THR A 30 -21.15 -6.88 15.02
N ALA A 31 -21.60 -7.58 16.07
CA ALA A 31 -22.97 -8.06 16.17
C ALA A 31 -24.01 -6.92 16.15
N ALA A 32 -23.68 -5.75 16.70
CA ALA A 32 -24.53 -4.57 16.66
C ALA A 32 -24.63 -3.94 15.26
N HIS A 33 -23.56 -3.98 14.47
CA HIS A 33 -23.56 -3.49 13.08
C HIS A 33 -24.27 -4.45 12.10
N TRP A 34 -24.46 -5.70 12.52
CA TRP A 34 -25.06 -6.78 11.73
C TRP A 34 -26.23 -7.42 12.48
N PRO A 35 -27.45 -6.89 12.31
CA PRO A 35 -28.67 -7.55 12.80
C PRO A 35 -28.78 -8.99 12.28
N PRO A 36 -29.36 -9.94 13.04
CA PRO A 36 -29.43 -11.36 12.67
C PRO A 36 -29.92 -11.63 11.24
N GLU A 37 -30.94 -10.89 10.79
CA GLU A 37 -31.55 -10.97 9.45
C GLU A 37 -30.66 -10.42 8.32
N GLN A 38 -29.65 -9.62 8.65
CA GLN A 38 -28.68 -9.08 7.70
C GLN A 38 -27.39 -9.90 7.62
N ARG A 39 -27.19 -10.88 8.51
CA ARG A 39 -26.02 -11.76 8.48
C ARG A 39 -26.14 -12.78 7.37
N VAL A 40 -25.04 -13.03 6.67
CA VAL A 40 -25.01 -14.04 5.59
C VAL A 40 -24.43 -15.35 6.12
N LYS A 41 -25.21 -16.43 6.04
CA LYS A 41 -24.78 -17.77 6.41
C LYS A 41 -23.54 -18.18 5.60
N GLY A 42 -22.53 -18.70 6.28
CA GLY A 42 -21.28 -19.13 5.65
C GLY A 42 -20.23 -18.03 5.49
N VAL A 43 -20.55 -16.78 5.79
CA VAL A 43 -19.58 -15.67 5.83
C VAL A 43 -19.07 -15.51 7.28
N SER A 44 -17.75 -15.43 7.47
CA SER A 44 -17.16 -15.35 8.81
C SER A 44 -17.49 -14.04 9.51
N LEU A 45 -17.49 -14.05 10.84
CA LEU A 45 -17.69 -12.84 11.65
C LEU A 45 -16.60 -11.78 11.37
N ASP A 46 -15.38 -12.21 11.05
CA ASP A 46 -14.30 -11.30 10.66
C ASP A 46 -14.58 -10.54 9.36
N ILE A 47 -15.18 -11.19 8.36
CA ILE A 47 -15.56 -10.50 7.12
C ILE A 47 -16.64 -9.47 7.40
N HIS A 48 -17.64 -9.83 8.21
CA HIS A 48 -18.64 -8.87 8.69
C HIS A 48 -17.97 -7.69 9.40
N ARG A 49 -17.01 -7.97 10.29
CA ARG A 49 -16.24 -6.95 11.02
C ARG A 49 -15.50 -5.99 10.09
N ILE A 50 -14.78 -6.52 9.09
CA ILE A 50 -14.03 -5.72 8.11
C ILE A 50 -14.98 -4.77 7.36
N LEU A 51 -16.15 -5.26 6.97
CA LEU A 51 -17.14 -4.50 6.20
C LEU A 51 -18.03 -3.58 7.05
N ASN A 52 -17.89 -3.56 8.38
CA ASN A 52 -18.73 -2.74 9.29
C ASN A 52 -18.80 -1.27 8.87
N GLY A 53 -17.69 -0.71 8.41
CA GLY A 53 -17.56 0.70 8.06
C GLY A 53 -18.28 1.11 6.78
N ARG A 54 -18.78 0.16 5.97
CA ARG A 54 -19.46 0.48 4.71
C ARG A 54 -20.94 0.83 4.93
N PRO A 55 -21.44 1.91 4.31
CA PRO A 55 -22.86 2.23 4.31
C PRO A 55 -23.72 1.14 3.64
N ASP A 56 -23.22 0.58 2.53
CA ASP A 56 -23.88 -0.42 1.68
C ASP A 56 -23.59 -1.87 2.11
N ARG A 57 -23.02 -2.08 3.30
CA ARG A 57 -22.50 -3.38 3.77
C ARG A 57 -23.50 -4.53 3.64
N PHE A 58 -24.78 -4.29 3.90
CA PHE A 58 -25.82 -5.32 3.84
C PHE A 58 -26.04 -5.85 2.42
N GLU A 59 -26.00 -4.98 1.42
CA GLU A 59 -26.13 -5.40 0.02
C GLU A 59 -24.84 -6.02 -0.48
N LEU A 60 -23.71 -5.42 -0.12
CA LEU A 60 -22.38 -5.86 -0.51
C LEU A 60 -22.11 -7.31 -0.08
N ILE A 61 -22.35 -7.64 1.19
CA ILE A 61 -22.00 -8.97 1.73
C ILE A 61 -22.74 -10.12 1.03
N ARG A 62 -23.89 -9.84 0.40
CA ARG A 62 -24.67 -10.81 -0.37
C ARG A 62 -24.13 -11.05 -1.78
N LYS A 63 -23.18 -10.23 -2.24
CA LYS A 63 -22.54 -10.31 -3.57
C LYS A 63 -21.05 -10.66 -3.41
N PRO A 64 -20.71 -11.89 -2.99
CA PRO A 64 -19.32 -12.28 -2.84
C PRO A 64 -18.57 -12.18 -4.17
N PRO A 65 -17.35 -11.62 -4.19
CA PRO A 65 -16.56 -11.55 -5.41
C PRO A 65 -16.11 -12.94 -5.85
N PHE A 66 -15.80 -13.07 -7.14
CA PHE A 66 -15.25 -14.29 -7.69
C PHE A 66 -13.84 -14.53 -7.14
N ASN A 67 -13.60 -15.72 -6.60
CA ASN A 67 -12.27 -16.11 -6.14
C ASN A 67 -11.67 -17.13 -7.12
N GLU A 68 -10.68 -16.71 -7.89
CA GLU A 68 -10.02 -17.53 -8.91
C GLU A 68 -9.39 -18.80 -8.34
N HIS A 69 -8.79 -18.74 -7.14
CA HIS A 69 -8.12 -19.89 -6.53
C HIS A 69 -9.09 -21.04 -6.22
N TYR A 70 -10.31 -20.70 -5.79
CA TYR A 70 -11.35 -21.70 -5.49
C TYR A 70 -12.37 -21.89 -6.61
N GLY A 71 -12.26 -21.13 -7.72
CA GLY A 71 -13.19 -21.16 -8.84
C GLY A 71 -14.64 -20.84 -8.47
N THR A 72 -14.89 -20.09 -7.39
CA THR A 72 -16.24 -19.85 -6.87
C THR A 72 -16.40 -18.46 -6.26
N HIS A 73 -17.63 -17.95 -6.22
CA HIS A 73 -17.96 -16.70 -5.56
C HIS A 73 -17.97 -16.89 -4.04
N ARG A 74 -16.96 -16.32 -3.37
CA ARG A 74 -16.86 -16.39 -1.91
C ARG A 74 -16.12 -15.21 -1.34
N TRP A 75 -16.54 -14.79 -0.15
CA TRP A 75 -15.74 -13.86 0.64
C TRP A 75 -14.50 -14.55 1.21
N THR A 76 -13.39 -13.83 1.12
CA THR A 76 -12.17 -14.05 1.90
C THR A 76 -11.86 -12.78 2.68
N GLN A 77 -10.96 -12.85 3.67
CA GLN A 77 -10.52 -11.64 4.36
C GLN A 77 -9.88 -10.63 3.38
N ASP A 78 -9.08 -11.09 2.42
CA ASP A 78 -8.48 -10.22 1.41
C ASP A 78 -9.51 -9.59 0.48
N ALA A 79 -10.54 -10.34 0.07
CA ALA A 79 -11.65 -9.79 -0.69
C ALA A 79 -12.36 -8.68 0.09
N ALA A 80 -12.63 -8.90 1.38
CA ALA A 80 -13.27 -7.90 2.23
C ALA A 80 -12.35 -6.67 2.46
N LYS A 81 -11.06 -6.89 2.71
CA LYS A 81 -10.07 -5.80 2.87
C LYS A 81 -9.94 -4.96 1.60
N ARG A 82 -9.98 -5.60 0.44
CA ARG A 82 -9.95 -4.93 -0.87
C ARG A 82 -11.14 -3.97 -1.05
N GLU A 83 -12.34 -4.39 -0.66
CA GLU A 83 -13.53 -3.51 -0.65
C GLU A 83 -13.42 -2.32 0.31
N MET A 84 -12.52 -2.40 1.29
CA MET A 84 -12.23 -1.32 2.23
C MET A 84 -11.00 -0.48 1.81
N GLY A 85 -10.31 -0.84 0.73
CA GLY A 85 -9.02 -0.24 0.36
C GLY A 85 -7.91 -0.53 1.38
N TRP A 86 -8.07 -1.57 2.20
CA TRP A 86 -7.08 -1.97 3.21
C TRP A 86 -5.99 -2.84 2.60
N GLN A 87 -4.82 -2.87 3.23
CA GLN A 87 -3.74 -3.74 2.82
C GLN A 87 -4.16 -5.21 2.93
N VAL A 88 -4.13 -5.89 1.78
CA VAL A 88 -4.42 -7.32 1.65
C VAL A 88 -3.18 -8.15 2.02
N GLN A 89 -3.40 -9.38 2.46
CA GLN A 89 -2.35 -10.34 2.73
C GLN A 89 -1.79 -10.96 1.44
N ASN A 90 -2.65 -11.20 0.45
CA ASN A 90 -2.27 -11.74 -0.86
C ASN A 90 -2.58 -10.72 -1.97
N PRO A 91 -1.63 -9.82 -2.30
CA PRO A 91 -1.76 -8.86 -3.38
C PRO A 91 -1.94 -9.52 -4.75
N GLN A 92 -3.01 -9.15 -5.48
CA GLN A 92 -3.28 -9.67 -6.82
C GLN A 92 -3.01 -8.62 -7.89
N SER A 93 -3.50 -7.39 -7.70
CA SER A 93 -3.29 -6.29 -8.66
C SER A 93 -1.89 -5.68 -8.55
N VAL A 94 -1.45 -4.97 -9.61
CA VAL A 94 -0.19 -4.22 -9.58
C VAL A 94 -0.20 -3.21 -8.43
N GLN A 95 -1.30 -2.49 -8.25
CA GLN A 95 -1.42 -1.49 -7.19
C GLN A 95 -1.31 -2.11 -5.79
N GLU A 96 -1.94 -3.26 -5.55
CA GLU A 96 -1.82 -3.96 -4.27
C GLU A 96 -0.38 -4.43 -4.00
N LYS A 97 0.32 -4.92 -5.03
CA LYS A 97 1.72 -5.33 -4.92
C LYS A 97 2.61 -4.14 -4.60
N VAL A 98 2.37 -2.99 -5.24
CA VAL A 98 3.07 -1.73 -4.95
C VAL A 98 2.82 -1.30 -3.50
N THR A 99 1.57 -1.29 -3.04
CA THR A 99 1.24 -0.98 -1.63
C THR A 99 1.92 -1.93 -0.65
N ALA A 100 1.98 -3.24 -0.96
CA ALA A 100 2.68 -4.20 -0.12
C ALA A 100 4.19 -3.94 -0.07
N ILE A 101 4.82 -3.59 -1.21
CA ILE A 101 6.24 -3.22 -1.27
C ILE A 101 6.48 -1.96 -0.44
N HIS A 102 5.63 -0.93 -0.53
CA HIS A 102 5.74 0.26 0.32
C HIS A 102 5.70 -0.07 1.81
N GLY A 103 4.80 -0.97 2.23
CA GLY A 103 4.76 -1.42 3.63
C GLY A 103 6.06 -2.11 4.07
N LEU A 104 6.66 -2.93 3.20
CA LEU A 104 7.93 -3.61 3.49
C LEU A 104 9.14 -2.65 3.46
N ALA A 105 9.09 -1.63 2.61
CA ALA A 105 10.13 -0.63 2.43
C ALA A 105 9.92 0.62 3.31
N THR A 106 9.34 0.45 4.51
CA THR A 106 9.20 1.55 5.49
C THR A 106 10.55 1.95 6.08
N ASP A 107 11.52 1.02 6.16
CA ASP A 107 12.89 1.29 6.58
C ASP A 107 13.72 1.79 5.39
N ASP A 108 14.37 2.95 5.55
CA ASP A 108 15.17 3.59 4.49
C ASP A 108 16.33 2.71 4.00
N ARG A 109 16.91 1.86 4.85
CA ARG A 109 17.97 0.92 4.43
C ARG A 109 17.41 -0.17 3.52
N VAL A 110 16.23 -0.69 3.86
CA VAL A 110 15.53 -1.67 3.03
C VAL A 110 15.11 -1.02 1.72
N ALA A 111 14.56 0.19 1.77
CA ALA A 111 14.15 0.95 0.60
C ALA A 111 15.33 1.24 -0.34
N ALA A 112 16.47 1.68 0.19
CA ALA A 112 17.68 1.95 -0.58
C ALA A 112 18.24 0.70 -1.26
N GLN A 113 18.25 -0.45 -0.57
CA GLN A 113 18.68 -1.71 -1.15
C GLN A 113 17.74 -2.14 -2.29
N VAL A 114 16.43 -2.12 -2.06
CA VAL A 114 15.43 -2.47 -3.08
C VAL A 114 15.53 -1.53 -4.29
N ALA A 115 15.69 -0.23 -4.07
CA ALA A 115 15.87 0.73 -5.15
C ALA A 115 17.13 0.42 -5.98
N SER A 116 18.25 0.11 -5.33
CA SER A 116 19.50 -0.27 -5.98
C SER A 116 19.33 -1.53 -6.83
N ASP A 117 18.72 -2.58 -6.29
CA ASP A 117 18.50 -3.85 -6.98
C ASP A 117 17.54 -3.69 -8.18
N LEU A 118 16.49 -2.87 -8.02
CA LEU A 118 15.54 -2.59 -9.09
C LEU A 118 16.17 -1.77 -10.22
N LEU A 119 16.98 -0.76 -9.91
CA LEU A 119 17.65 0.09 -10.92
C LEU A 119 18.75 -0.64 -11.70
N GLN A 120 19.32 -1.72 -11.16
CA GLN A 120 20.24 -2.60 -11.89
C GLN A 120 19.56 -3.39 -13.02
N ARG A 121 18.23 -3.45 -13.05
CA ARG A 121 17.47 -4.16 -14.10
C ARG A 121 17.21 -3.20 -15.28
N PRO A 122 17.78 -3.41 -16.48
CA PRO A 122 17.69 -2.44 -17.58
C PRO A 122 16.25 -2.07 -17.95
N ALA A 123 15.38 -3.07 -18.05
CA ALA A 123 13.97 -2.85 -18.36
C ALA A 123 13.26 -2.00 -17.30
N VAL A 124 13.62 -2.12 -16.01
CA VAL A 124 13.01 -1.27 -14.97
C VAL A 124 13.48 0.16 -15.14
N ALA A 125 14.79 0.39 -15.25
CA ALA A 125 15.37 1.73 -15.43
C ALA A 125 14.80 2.45 -16.67
N GLU A 126 14.60 1.74 -17.77
CA GLU A 126 14.00 2.28 -19.00
C GLU A 126 12.52 2.64 -18.85
N ASN A 127 11.76 1.86 -18.07
CA ASN A 127 10.34 2.09 -17.82
C ASN A 127 10.05 3.15 -16.73
N VAL A 128 11.04 3.55 -15.93
CA VAL A 128 10.88 4.69 -15.01
C VAL A 128 10.59 5.97 -15.82
N PRO A 129 9.57 6.77 -15.49
CA PRO A 129 9.27 8.02 -16.20
C PRO A 129 10.49 8.94 -16.29
N ALA A 130 10.70 9.58 -17.46
CA ALA A 130 11.87 10.42 -17.70
C ALA A 130 12.02 11.55 -16.67
N LYS A 131 10.92 12.18 -16.25
CA LYS A 131 10.91 13.19 -15.20
C LYS A 131 11.47 12.65 -13.88
N ALA A 132 11.00 11.48 -13.45
CA ALA A 132 11.45 10.84 -12.21
C ALA A 132 12.93 10.44 -12.28
N ARG A 133 13.42 10.01 -13.46
CA ARG A 133 14.86 9.75 -13.65
C ARG A 133 15.70 11.02 -13.52
N ILE A 134 15.27 12.13 -14.11
CA ILE A 134 15.99 13.41 -14.04
C ILE A 134 16.03 13.91 -12.59
N GLU A 135 14.90 13.87 -11.88
CA GLU A 135 14.81 14.23 -10.46
C GLU A 135 15.71 13.32 -9.59
N ALA A 136 15.71 12.01 -9.84
CA ALA A 136 16.58 11.07 -9.13
C ALA A 136 18.07 11.36 -9.38
N ILE A 137 18.47 11.64 -10.63
CA ILE A 137 19.86 12.02 -10.94
C ILE A 137 20.25 13.30 -10.18
N GLY A 138 19.40 14.33 -10.20
CA GLY A 138 19.66 15.58 -9.48
C GLY A 138 19.72 15.41 -7.96
N GLY A 139 18.87 14.55 -7.39
CA GLY A 139 18.90 14.20 -5.97
C GLY A 139 20.18 13.45 -5.59
N LEU A 140 20.57 12.44 -6.36
CA LEU A 140 21.79 11.66 -6.12
C LEU A 140 23.07 12.49 -6.30
N ALA A 141 23.06 13.48 -7.19
CA ALA A 141 24.17 14.38 -7.42
C ALA A 141 24.36 15.44 -6.31
N HIS A 142 23.57 15.43 -5.24
CA HIS A 142 23.88 16.21 -4.03
C HIS A 142 25.14 15.69 -3.32
N ASP A 143 25.49 14.41 -3.50
CA ASP A 143 26.77 13.87 -3.06
C ASP A 143 27.87 14.28 -4.05
N GLU A 144 28.86 15.02 -3.58
CA GLU A 144 29.92 15.61 -4.41
C GLU A 144 30.77 14.54 -5.12
N GLN A 145 31.04 13.42 -4.45
CA GLN A 145 31.83 12.34 -5.04
C GLN A 145 31.02 11.63 -6.14
N VAL A 146 29.73 11.37 -5.88
CA VAL A 146 28.83 10.79 -6.89
C VAL A 146 28.68 11.72 -8.10
N ALA A 147 28.59 13.03 -7.86
CA ALA A 147 28.47 14.04 -8.91
C ALA A 147 29.72 14.09 -9.80
N ASP A 148 30.93 14.13 -9.22
CA ASP A 148 32.19 14.14 -9.98
C ASP A 148 32.33 12.87 -10.84
N ASP A 149 32.11 11.69 -10.26
CA ASP A 149 32.21 10.43 -10.99
C ASP A 149 31.17 10.31 -12.11
N ALA A 150 29.93 10.76 -11.86
CA ALA A 150 28.88 10.79 -12.88
C ALA A 150 29.23 11.79 -14.00
N ALA A 151 29.71 12.98 -13.65
CA ALA A 151 30.12 14.00 -14.62
C ALA A 151 31.22 13.49 -15.53
N ARG A 152 32.27 12.85 -14.98
CA ARG A 152 33.35 12.23 -15.78
C ARG A 152 32.81 11.22 -16.80
N ARG A 153 31.87 10.37 -16.41
CA ARG A 153 31.23 9.41 -17.33
C ARG A 153 30.38 10.08 -18.41
N LEU A 154 29.70 11.18 -18.07
CA LEU A 154 28.93 11.96 -19.05
C LEU A 154 29.83 12.74 -20.01
N LEU A 155 31.00 13.20 -19.57
CA LEU A 155 31.99 13.87 -20.43
C LEU A 155 32.50 12.96 -21.55
N HIS A 156 32.40 11.63 -21.40
CA HIS A 156 32.66 10.67 -22.46
C HIS A 156 31.54 10.58 -23.52
N ARG A 157 30.49 11.42 -23.42
CA ARG A 157 29.39 11.53 -24.39
C ARG A 157 29.36 12.96 -24.98
N PRO A 158 30.26 13.28 -25.93
CA PRO A 158 30.49 14.66 -26.39
C PRO A 158 29.21 15.36 -26.87
N ASP A 159 28.34 14.67 -27.61
CA ASP A 159 27.10 15.24 -28.13
C ASP A 159 26.15 15.74 -27.03
N VAL A 160 26.09 15.02 -25.90
CA VAL A 160 25.23 15.38 -24.76
C VAL A 160 25.79 16.62 -24.06
N VAL A 161 27.11 16.68 -23.88
CA VAL A 161 27.80 17.80 -23.24
C VAL A 161 27.66 19.07 -24.08
N PHE A 162 27.95 18.99 -25.38
CA PHE A 162 27.84 20.15 -26.27
C PHE A 162 26.41 20.70 -26.32
N LYS A 163 25.41 19.82 -26.37
CA LYS A 163 24.01 20.24 -26.33
C LYS A 163 23.64 20.92 -25.01
N ALA A 164 24.01 20.32 -23.87
CA ALA A 164 23.70 20.88 -22.56
C ALA A 164 24.39 22.24 -22.31
N MET A 165 25.65 22.38 -22.73
CA MET A 165 26.39 23.64 -22.65
C MET A 165 25.82 24.68 -23.61
N GLY A 166 25.41 24.28 -24.82
CA GLY A 166 24.80 25.16 -25.83
C GLY A 166 23.42 25.70 -25.42
N ASP A 167 22.57 24.88 -24.81
CA ASP A 167 21.24 25.29 -24.32
C ASP A 167 21.32 26.30 -23.14
N GLY A 168 22.49 26.43 -22.50
CA GLY A 168 22.75 27.34 -21.39
C GLY A 168 23.43 28.67 -21.77
N TYR A 169 23.80 28.88 -23.04
CA TYR A 169 24.32 30.16 -23.50
C TYR A 169 23.16 31.10 -23.83
N PRO A 170 23.05 32.27 -23.19
CA PRO A 170 22.25 33.36 -23.75
C PRO A 170 22.82 33.67 -25.14
N ASP A 171 21.94 33.78 -26.14
CA ASP A 171 22.30 34.30 -27.45
C ASP A 171 22.76 35.76 -27.29
N TYR A 172 24.04 35.95 -26.99
CA TYR A 172 24.69 37.24 -27.11
C TYR A 172 24.90 37.46 -28.60
N GLY A 173 23.84 37.94 -29.26
CA GLY A 173 23.75 38.14 -30.70
C GLY A 173 24.97 38.83 -31.31
N MET A 174 26.00 38.03 -31.58
CA MET A 174 27.14 38.37 -32.40
C MET A 174 26.85 37.78 -33.78
N VAL A 175 25.85 38.36 -34.43
CA VAL A 175 25.75 38.33 -35.88
C VAL A 175 26.84 39.24 -36.43
N ALA A 176 27.66 38.64 -37.30
CA ALA A 176 28.76 39.26 -38.02
C ALA A 176 28.33 40.42 -38.93
#